data_AF-A0A5C6YZ26-F1
#
_entry.id   AF-A0A5C6YZ26-F1
#
_cell.length_a   1.000
_cell.length_b   1.000
_cell.length_c   1.000
_cell.angle_alpha   90.00
_cell.angle_beta   90.00
_cell.angle_gamma   90.00
#
_symmetry.space_group_name_H-M   'P 1'
#
loop_
_entity.id
_entity.type
_entity.pdbx_description
1 polymer ?
#
loop_
_entity_poly.entity_id
_entity_poly.type
_entity_poly.pdbx_seq_one_letter_code
_entity_poly.pdbx_strand_id
1 'polypeptide(L)'
;MVLNYFPKLLITCIVMVFAVSTSHAQVGIGTVTPEGVLDLNDDSGTNKYGLVLPRVALTRTDLATPIVDPDPVALPGTLPVGTVVYNTATTNFGNYSVYPGIYMWDGIDWINEFPKKNAEIFKQDNSGGALRTITSAGYQDIPGLIARTFTPAYTGTYKIEVSVNWGGGYATDSGSGIDVAVMSGIFRFTVDGVDKLIPAHTWSGRHGGGTKYYDIWEQSTVVIYKDLVANTPYSFSLSFDQTVADGFENSGNSGNGMGWLGGDIPCTVEFVFLD
;
A
#
# COMPACT_ATOMS: atom_id res chain seq x y z
N MET A 1 -1.30 -75.31 46.52
CA MET A 1 -1.96 -73.99 46.64
C MET A 1 -1.49 -72.96 45.59
N VAL A 2 -0.50 -73.26 44.74
CA VAL A 2 0.09 -72.28 43.79
C VAL A 2 -0.67 -72.22 42.43
N LEU A 3 -1.41 -73.26 42.05
CA LEU A 3 -2.04 -73.36 40.72
C LEU A 3 -3.26 -72.45 40.49
N ASN A 4 -3.93 -71.95 41.55
CA ASN A 4 -5.21 -71.21 41.41
C ASN A 4 -5.04 -69.69 41.20
N TYR A 5 -3.82 -69.15 41.34
CA TYR A 5 -3.54 -67.72 41.18
C TYR A 5 -2.94 -67.37 39.82
N PHE A 6 -2.42 -68.36 39.09
CA PHE A 6 -1.81 -68.20 37.78
C PHE A 6 -2.72 -67.50 36.74
N PRO A 7 -4.02 -67.87 36.59
CA PRO A 7 -4.89 -67.18 35.63
C PRO A 7 -5.22 -65.74 36.05
N LYS A 8 -5.33 -65.47 37.36
CA LYS A 8 -5.61 -64.12 37.87
C LYS A 8 -4.41 -63.18 37.71
N LEU A 9 -3.21 -63.69 37.95
CA LEU A 9 -1.96 -62.96 37.73
C LEU A 9 -1.74 -62.66 36.25
N LEU A 10 -2.00 -63.64 35.37
CA LEU A 10 -1.92 -63.47 33.92
C LEU A 10 -2.87 -62.38 33.41
N ILE A 11 -4.14 -62.40 33.85
CA ILE A 11 -5.14 -61.39 33.49
C ILE A 11 -4.71 -60.00 33.97
N THR A 12 -4.18 -59.91 35.20
CA THR A 12 -3.71 -58.64 35.79
C THR A 12 -2.52 -58.08 35.01
N CYS A 13 -1.58 -58.94 34.58
CA CYS A 13 -0.48 -58.54 33.71
C CYS A 13 -0.96 -58.08 32.33
N ILE A 14 -1.93 -58.77 31.71
CA ILE A 14 -2.50 -58.37 30.42
C ILE A 14 -3.16 -56.99 30.53
N VAL A 15 -3.96 -56.75 31.56
CA VAL A 15 -4.61 -55.45 31.80
C VAL A 15 -3.58 -54.34 32.02
N MET A 16 -2.52 -54.61 32.78
CA MET A 16 -1.44 -53.63 32.96
C MET A 16 -0.71 -53.33 31.66
N VAL A 17 -0.46 -54.32 30.80
CA VAL A 17 0.18 -54.11 29.48
C VAL A 17 -0.68 -53.25 28.55
N PHE A 18 -2.01 -53.43 28.55
CA PHE A 18 -2.92 -52.57 27.79
C PHE A 18 -3.12 -51.18 28.42
N ALA A 19 -2.88 -51.01 29.72
CA ALA A 19 -3.02 -49.73 30.41
C ALA A 19 -1.84 -48.76 30.17
N VAL A 20 -0.67 -49.26 29.74
CA VAL A 20 0.52 -48.44 29.43
C VAL A 20 0.75 -48.19 27.94
N SER A 21 -0.16 -48.58 27.05
CA SER A 21 -0.02 -48.24 25.63
C SER A 21 -0.30 -46.75 25.41
N THR A 22 0.73 -45.97 25.14
CA THR A 22 0.60 -44.57 24.69
C THR A 22 0.09 -44.55 23.25
N SER A 23 -1.19 -44.23 23.06
CA SER A 23 -1.74 -44.00 21.73
C SER A 23 -1.31 -42.62 21.22
N HIS A 24 -0.56 -42.63 20.13
CA HIS A 24 -0.14 -41.45 19.40
C HIS A 24 -1.32 -40.96 18.53
N ALA A 25 -1.89 -39.79 18.86
CA ALA A 25 -3.10 -39.23 18.21
C ALA A 25 -2.80 -38.25 17.06
N GLN A 26 -1.59 -38.29 16.50
CA GLN A 26 -1.24 -37.55 15.28
C GLN A 26 -1.98 -38.11 14.06
N VAL A 27 -2.42 -37.22 13.18
CA VAL A 27 -2.99 -37.57 11.87
C VAL A 27 -1.96 -37.23 10.80
N GLY A 28 -1.18 -38.24 10.39
CA GLY A 28 -0.38 -38.17 9.18
C GLY A 28 -1.21 -38.61 7.98
N ILE A 29 -1.34 -37.77 6.96
CA ILE A 29 -1.93 -38.16 5.67
C ILE A 29 -0.77 -38.35 4.70
N GLY A 30 -0.56 -39.59 4.24
CA GLY A 30 0.56 -39.94 3.36
C GLY A 30 1.92 -40.02 4.07
N THR A 31 1.98 -40.01 5.41
CA THR A 31 3.21 -40.22 6.19
C THR A 31 2.95 -41.07 7.43
N VAL A 32 3.92 -41.92 7.78
CA VAL A 32 3.91 -42.74 9.02
C VAL A 32 4.72 -42.12 10.15
N THR A 33 5.44 -41.02 9.87
CA THR A 33 6.25 -40.26 10.83
C THR A 33 5.91 -38.77 10.73
N PRO A 34 4.68 -38.36 11.09
CA PRO A 34 4.28 -36.97 10.98
C PRO A 34 5.06 -36.08 11.94
N GLU A 35 5.43 -34.88 11.50
CA GLU A 35 6.15 -33.88 12.29
C GLU A 35 5.22 -32.92 13.05
N GLY A 36 3.89 -33.06 12.86
CA GLY A 36 2.86 -32.28 13.54
C GLY A 36 1.60 -33.09 13.82
N VAL A 37 0.62 -32.48 14.51
CA VAL A 37 -0.69 -33.11 14.78
C VAL A 37 -1.46 -33.38 13.49
N LEU A 38 -1.31 -32.50 12.50
CA LEU A 38 -1.73 -32.70 11.12
C LEU A 38 -0.50 -32.50 10.23
N ASP A 39 -0.12 -33.54 9.47
CA ASP A 39 0.98 -33.49 8.51
C ASP A 39 0.49 -34.07 7.17
N LEU A 40 0.63 -33.27 6.11
CA LEU A 40 0.18 -33.59 4.76
C LEU A 40 1.39 -33.91 3.90
N ASN A 41 1.57 -35.19 3.59
CA ASN A 41 2.69 -35.68 2.81
C ASN A 41 2.24 -36.54 1.63
N ASP A 42 3.16 -36.78 0.70
CA ASP A 42 2.97 -37.88 -0.25
C ASP A 42 3.54 -39.18 0.33
N ASP A 43 3.03 -40.33 -0.14
CA ASP A 43 3.49 -41.66 0.28
C ASP A 43 5.00 -41.90 0.03
N SER A 44 5.69 -40.97 -0.65
CA SER A 44 7.13 -40.98 -0.91
C SER A 44 7.95 -40.08 0.03
N GLY A 45 7.31 -39.44 1.02
CA GLY A 45 7.97 -38.54 1.98
C GLY A 45 8.43 -37.21 1.39
N THR A 46 7.87 -36.81 0.25
CA THR A 46 8.13 -35.50 -0.36
C THR A 46 6.93 -34.59 -0.10
N ASN A 47 7.14 -33.45 0.57
CA ASN A 47 6.11 -32.45 0.87
C ASN A 47 5.54 -31.80 -0.41
N LYS A 48 4.61 -32.49 -1.11
CA LYS A 48 4.03 -32.06 -2.40
C LYS A 48 2.59 -31.58 -2.32
N TYR A 49 1.90 -31.79 -1.19
CA TYR A 49 0.50 -31.43 -1.02
C TYR A 49 0.32 -30.23 -0.09
N GLY A 50 -0.77 -29.49 -0.29
CA GLY A 50 -1.18 -28.39 0.57
C GLY A 50 -2.57 -28.60 1.15
N LEU A 51 -2.93 -27.81 2.15
CA LEU A 51 -4.27 -27.79 2.72
C LEU A 51 -5.17 -26.83 1.91
N VAL A 52 -6.24 -27.35 1.32
CA VAL A 52 -7.29 -26.50 0.74
C VAL A 52 -8.28 -26.14 1.84
N LEU A 53 -8.27 -24.87 2.25
CA LEU A 53 -9.25 -24.34 3.19
C LEU A 53 -10.66 -24.28 2.57
N PRO A 54 -11.74 -24.36 3.37
CA PRO A 54 -13.09 -24.12 2.90
C PRO A 54 -13.17 -22.77 2.16
N ARG A 55 -13.62 -22.82 0.90
CA ARG A 55 -13.76 -21.63 0.05
C ARG A 55 -15.15 -21.06 0.24
N VAL A 56 -15.24 -19.86 0.80
CA VAL A 56 -16.50 -19.22 1.18
C VAL A 56 -16.55 -17.80 0.62
N ALA A 57 -17.75 -17.32 0.33
CA ALA A 57 -17.96 -15.91 -0.02
C ALA A 57 -18.38 -15.17 1.25
N LEU A 58 -17.42 -14.59 1.97
CA LEU A 58 -17.73 -13.72 3.11
C LEU A 58 -18.45 -12.47 2.60
N THR A 59 -19.32 -11.91 3.45
CA THR A 59 -20.04 -10.67 3.12
C THR A 59 -19.37 -9.46 3.77
N ARG A 60 -19.01 -9.60 5.04
CA ARG A 60 -18.33 -8.58 5.85
C ARG A 60 -17.41 -9.24 6.87
N THR A 61 -16.44 -8.49 7.39
CA THR A 61 -15.56 -9.02 8.44
C THR A 61 -16.29 -9.17 9.78
N ASP A 62 -17.25 -8.30 10.10
CA ASP A 62 -18.00 -8.29 11.37
C ASP A 62 -19.18 -9.27 11.42
N LEU A 63 -19.25 -10.23 10.49
CA LEU A 63 -20.32 -11.21 10.39
C LEU A 63 -19.78 -12.63 10.22
N ALA A 64 -20.06 -13.52 11.18
CA ALA A 64 -19.67 -14.93 11.12
C ALA A 64 -20.28 -15.67 9.91
N THR A 65 -21.46 -15.25 9.44
CA THR A 65 -22.10 -15.83 8.26
C THR A 65 -21.26 -15.61 6.98
N PRO A 66 -21.25 -16.54 6.03
CA PRO A 66 -22.17 -17.68 5.86
C PRO A 66 -21.73 -18.98 6.56
N ILE A 67 -20.67 -18.95 7.36
CA ILE A 67 -20.17 -20.14 8.04
C ILE A 67 -21.12 -20.46 9.20
N VAL A 68 -21.41 -21.75 9.36
CA VAL A 68 -22.24 -22.27 10.45
C VAL A 68 -21.41 -23.23 11.29
N ASP A 69 -21.63 -23.19 12.61
CA ASP A 69 -21.07 -24.19 13.52
C ASP A 69 -21.77 -25.55 13.26
N PRO A 70 -21.01 -26.64 13.04
CA PRO A 70 -21.58 -27.97 12.88
C PRO A 70 -22.19 -28.55 14.17
N ASP A 71 -21.90 -27.99 15.36
CA ASP A 71 -22.51 -28.45 16.61
C ASP A 71 -24.01 -28.10 16.66
N PRO A 72 -24.91 -29.10 16.68
CA PRO A 72 -26.36 -28.86 16.69
C PRO A 72 -26.86 -28.19 17.98
N VAL A 73 -26.02 -28.11 19.02
CA VAL A 73 -26.33 -27.48 20.31
C VAL A 73 -25.75 -26.07 20.42
N ALA A 74 -24.88 -25.66 19.49
CA ALA A 74 -24.33 -24.32 19.47
C ALA A 74 -25.43 -23.27 19.26
N LEU A 75 -25.24 -22.09 19.86
CA LEU A 75 -26.17 -20.99 19.69
C LEU A 75 -26.11 -20.51 18.22
N PRO A 76 -27.25 -20.20 17.57
CA PRO A 76 -27.23 -19.65 16.22
C PRO A 76 -26.36 -18.40 16.12
N GLY A 77 -25.39 -18.41 15.20
CA GLY A 77 -24.46 -17.31 14.99
C GLY A 77 -23.18 -17.33 15.85
N THR A 78 -23.00 -18.34 16.71
CA THR A 78 -21.71 -18.57 17.36
C THR A 78 -20.85 -19.45 16.48
N LEU A 79 -19.66 -18.98 16.12
CA LEU A 79 -18.64 -19.74 15.40
C LEU A 79 -17.43 -19.93 16.31
N PRO A 80 -16.82 -21.13 16.39
CA PRO A 80 -15.63 -21.33 17.20
C PRO A 80 -14.50 -20.39 16.79
N VAL A 81 -13.89 -19.72 17.78
CA VAL A 81 -12.71 -18.87 17.58
C VAL A 81 -11.57 -19.71 17.00
N GLY A 82 -10.86 -19.15 16.03
CA GLY A 82 -9.83 -19.86 15.27
C GLY A 82 -10.35 -20.62 14.06
N THR A 83 -11.64 -20.47 13.69
CA THR A 83 -12.13 -20.98 12.41
C THR A 83 -11.40 -20.28 11.26
N VAL A 84 -10.81 -21.05 10.34
CA VAL A 84 -10.05 -20.52 9.20
C VAL A 84 -10.72 -20.90 7.87
N VAL A 85 -10.88 -19.92 7.00
CA VAL A 85 -11.49 -20.08 5.66
C VAL A 85 -10.70 -19.31 4.60
N TYR A 86 -10.84 -19.71 3.34
CA TYR A 86 -10.41 -18.89 2.20
C TYR A 86 -11.61 -18.12 1.66
N ASN A 87 -11.61 -16.80 1.85
CA ASN A 87 -12.61 -15.92 1.26
C ASN A 87 -12.39 -15.78 -0.26
N THR A 88 -13.45 -15.84 -1.05
CA THR A 88 -13.44 -15.65 -2.50
C THR A 88 -14.12 -14.35 -2.95
N ALA A 89 -14.81 -13.66 -2.04
CA ALA A 89 -15.57 -12.47 -2.36
C ALA A 89 -14.73 -11.19 -2.20
N THR A 90 -15.03 -10.20 -3.04
CA THR A 90 -14.68 -8.79 -2.77
C THR A 90 -15.97 -8.06 -2.45
N THR A 91 -16.00 -7.35 -1.33
CA THR A 91 -17.16 -6.53 -0.93
C THR A 91 -16.74 -5.10 -0.66
N ASN A 92 -17.73 -4.21 -0.48
CA ASN A 92 -17.49 -2.78 -0.29
C ASN A 92 -18.34 -2.24 0.86
N PHE A 93 -17.90 -2.52 2.08
CA PHE A 93 -18.53 -2.15 3.35
C PHE A 93 -17.58 -1.31 4.24
N GLY A 94 -16.78 -0.44 3.62
CA GLY A 94 -15.78 0.37 4.34
C GLY A 94 -14.76 -0.52 5.04
N ASN A 95 -14.51 -0.28 6.33
CA ASN A 95 -13.56 -1.06 7.15
C ASN A 95 -13.94 -2.55 7.24
N TYR A 96 -15.22 -2.90 7.05
CA TYR A 96 -15.71 -4.27 7.09
C TYR A 96 -15.65 -4.99 5.73
N SER A 97 -15.03 -4.38 4.72
CA SER A 97 -14.89 -4.98 3.40
C SER A 97 -13.99 -6.21 3.43
N VAL A 98 -14.43 -7.27 2.77
CA VAL A 98 -13.63 -8.47 2.56
C VAL A 98 -13.02 -8.47 1.16
N TYR A 99 -11.88 -9.14 1.04
CA TYR A 99 -11.14 -9.36 -0.21
C TYR A 99 -10.66 -10.81 -0.26
N PRO A 100 -10.40 -11.39 -1.44
CA PRO A 100 -9.87 -12.73 -1.54
C PRO A 100 -8.62 -12.94 -0.69
N GLY A 101 -8.62 -13.98 0.15
CA GLY A 101 -7.55 -14.21 1.14
C GLY A 101 -7.94 -15.22 2.21
N ILE A 102 -7.00 -15.54 3.10
CA ILE A 102 -7.24 -16.40 4.26
C ILE A 102 -7.74 -15.53 5.40
N TYR A 103 -8.85 -15.95 6.01
CA TYR A 103 -9.42 -15.28 7.17
C TYR A 103 -9.52 -16.23 8.35
N MET A 104 -9.22 -15.71 9.53
CA MET A 104 -9.41 -16.38 10.82
C MET A 104 -10.46 -15.63 11.63
N TRP A 105 -11.43 -16.35 12.18
CA TRP A 105 -12.46 -15.77 13.05
C TRP A 105 -11.92 -15.59 14.46
N ASP A 106 -11.81 -14.36 14.95
CA ASP A 106 -11.29 -14.07 16.30
C ASP A 106 -12.35 -14.12 17.42
N GLY A 107 -13.63 -14.31 17.03
CA GLY A 107 -14.79 -14.27 17.92
C GLY A 107 -15.71 -13.07 17.68
N ILE A 108 -15.21 -12.03 17.00
CA ILE A 108 -15.91 -10.77 16.72
C ILE A 108 -15.82 -10.42 15.23
N ASP A 109 -14.62 -10.53 14.66
CA ASP A 109 -14.31 -10.16 13.29
C ASP A 109 -13.52 -11.28 12.57
N TRP A 110 -13.71 -11.36 11.26
CA TRP A 110 -12.82 -12.09 10.36
C TRP A 110 -11.55 -11.27 10.15
N ILE A 111 -10.43 -11.79 10.66
CA ILE A 111 -9.11 -11.19 10.50
C ILE A 111 -8.47 -11.75 9.23
N ASN A 112 -8.09 -10.86 8.30
CA ASN A 112 -7.34 -11.27 7.13
C ASN A 112 -5.87 -11.51 7.53
N GLU A 113 -5.38 -12.72 7.25
CA GLU A 113 -4.02 -13.13 7.61
C GLU A 113 -2.96 -12.59 6.62
N PHE A 114 -3.37 -11.92 5.55
CA PHE A 114 -2.48 -11.22 4.64
C PHE A 114 -2.60 -9.70 4.81
N PRO A 115 -1.47 -8.98 4.94
CA PRO A 115 -1.51 -7.53 4.99
C PRO A 115 -2.01 -6.98 3.67
N LYS A 116 -3.04 -6.14 3.73
CA LYS A 116 -3.49 -5.33 2.58
C LYS A 116 -2.39 -4.34 2.24
N LYS A 117 -1.77 -4.49 1.07
CA LYS A 117 -0.70 -3.60 0.59
C LYS A 117 -1.01 -3.17 -0.83
N ASN A 118 -1.14 -1.88 -1.03
CA ASN A 118 -1.32 -1.30 -2.34
C ASN A 118 -0.62 0.05 -2.37
N ALA A 119 0.38 0.18 -3.24
CA ALA A 119 1.10 1.42 -3.44
C ALA A 119 1.43 1.58 -4.92
N GLU A 120 1.25 2.79 -5.45
CA GLU A 120 1.58 3.12 -6.83
C GLU A 120 2.14 4.54 -6.90
N ILE A 121 3.29 4.68 -7.58
CA ILE A 121 3.95 5.97 -7.79
C ILE A 121 3.89 6.35 -9.27
N PHE A 122 3.38 7.54 -9.52
CA PHE A 122 3.38 8.18 -10.83
C PHE A 122 4.48 9.24 -10.84
N LYS A 123 5.25 9.27 -11.93
CA LYS A 123 6.40 10.17 -12.07
C LYS A 123 6.20 11.08 -13.27
N GLN A 124 6.70 12.30 -13.15
CA GLN A 124 6.83 13.21 -14.28
C GLN A 124 7.64 12.55 -15.40
N ASP A 125 7.18 12.73 -16.64
CA ASP A 125 7.89 12.29 -17.84
C ASP A 125 8.84 13.38 -18.32
N ASN A 126 10.14 13.13 -18.18
CA ASN A 126 11.20 14.05 -18.61
C ASN A 126 11.89 13.60 -19.91
N SER A 127 11.29 12.69 -20.67
CA SER A 127 11.88 12.19 -21.93
C SER A 127 12.11 13.30 -22.96
N GLY A 128 11.31 14.37 -22.93
CA GLY A 128 11.49 15.60 -23.71
C GLY A 128 12.41 16.64 -23.09
N GLY A 129 13.06 16.34 -21.96
CA GLY A 129 13.78 17.28 -21.12
C GLY A 129 12.92 17.91 -20.02
N ALA A 130 13.55 18.73 -19.18
CA ALA A 130 12.87 19.47 -18.12
C ALA A 130 11.77 20.39 -18.69
N LEU A 131 10.62 20.46 -18.01
CA LEU A 131 9.60 21.45 -18.36
C LEU A 131 10.10 22.86 -17.97
N ARG A 132 10.08 23.79 -18.92
CA ARG A 132 10.46 25.19 -18.66
C ARG A 132 9.24 26.00 -18.23
N THR A 133 9.32 26.66 -17.08
CA THR A 133 8.21 27.39 -16.48
C THR A 133 8.10 28.81 -17.04
N ILE A 134 6.86 29.30 -17.18
CA ILE A 134 6.51 30.56 -17.86
C ILE A 134 5.51 31.35 -17.03
N THR A 135 5.79 32.63 -16.78
CA THR A 135 4.95 33.50 -15.94
C THR A 135 3.60 33.89 -16.54
N SER A 136 3.46 33.86 -17.87
CA SER A 136 2.23 34.28 -18.56
C SER A 136 1.45 33.12 -19.18
N ALA A 137 1.76 31.87 -18.82
CA ALA A 137 1.10 30.68 -19.38
C ALA A 137 -0.12 30.22 -18.58
N GLY A 138 -0.28 30.71 -17.34
CA GLY A 138 -1.18 30.09 -16.38
C GLY A 138 -0.68 28.70 -15.98
N TYR A 139 -1.60 27.83 -15.57
CA TYR A 139 -1.27 26.45 -15.22
C TYR A 139 -0.77 25.66 -16.42
N GLN A 140 0.53 25.37 -16.42
CA GLN A 140 1.20 24.45 -17.33
C GLN A 140 1.06 23.03 -16.78
N ASP A 141 0.63 22.09 -17.60
CA ASP A 141 0.53 20.70 -17.21
C ASP A 141 1.91 20.06 -17.01
N ILE A 142 2.05 19.24 -15.97
CA ILE A 142 3.29 18.49 -15.72
C ILE A 142 3.28 17.21 -16.55
N PRO A 143 4.21 17.03 -17.52
CA PRO A 143 4.24 15.86 -18.39
C PRO A 143 4.25 14.55 -17.61
N GLY A 144 3.52 13.54 -18.08
CA GLY A 144 3.40 12.24 -17.39
C GLY A 144 2.46 12.24 -16.17
N LEU A 145 2.01 13.41 -15.70
CA LEU A 145 1.12 13.57 -14.55
C LEU A 145 -0.19 14.29 -14.93
N ILE A 146 -0.69 14.04 -16.14
CA ILE A 146 -1.90 14.67 -16.70
C ILE A 146 -2.97 13.60 -16.92
N ALA A 147 -4.18 13.83 -16.40
CA ALA A 147 -5.34 12.95 -16.55
C ALA A 147 -4.99 11.47 -16.28
N ARG A 148 -4.16 11.25 -15.26
CA ARG A 148 -3.76 9.92 -14.81
C ARG A 148 -4.88 9.32 -13.99
N THR A 149 -4.92 8.00 -13.93
CA THR A 149 -5.92 7.26 -13.14
C THR A 149 -5.21 6.33 -12.18
N PHE A 150 -5.61 6.40 -10.92
CA PHE A 150 -5.27 5.42 -9.89
C PHE A 150 -6.50 4.56 -9.60
N THR A 151 -6.34 3.24 -9.51
CA THR A 151 -7.42 2.32 -9.15
C THR A 151 -7.05 1.56 -7.86
N PRO A 152 -7.70 1.88 -6.73
CA PRO A 152 -7.43 1.25 -5.45
C PRO A 152 -7.69 -0.26 -5.49
N ALA A 153 -6.78 -1.06 -4.94
CA ALA A 153 -7.04 -2.49 -4.73
C ALA A 153 -7.98 -2.74 -3.54
N TYR A 154 -8.02 -1.81 -2.58
CA TYR A 154 -8.77 -1.92 -1.34
C TYR A 154 -9.58 -0.64 -1.10
N THR A 155 -10.75 -0.78 -0.51
CA THR A 155 -11.52 0.31 0.10
C THR A 155 -10.90 0.64 1.45
N GLY A 156 -10.64 1.91 1.68
CA GLY A 156 -10.05 2.40 2.93
C GLY A 156 -9.28 3.71 2.72
N THR A 157 -8.50 4.11 3.72
CA THR A 157 -7.73 5.35 3.70
C THR A 157 -6.47 5.19 2.85
N TYR A 158 -6.29 6.09 1.90
CA TYR A 158 -5.04 6.23 1.16
C TYR A 158 -4.31 7.49 1.58
N LYS A 159 -2.99 7.35 1.81
CA LYS A 159 -2.04 8.46 1.81
C LYS A 159 -1.68 8.78 0.37
N ILE A 160 -1.97 10.01 -0.07
CA ILE A 160 -1.55 10.55 -1.35
C ILE A 160 -0.44 11.56 -1.08
N GLU A 161 0.78 11.22 -1.48
CA GLU A 161 1.95 12.07 -1.33
C GLU A 161 2.31 12.70 -2.66
N VAL A 162 2.25 14.04 -2.72
CA VAL A 162 2.61 14.81 -3.90
C VAL A 162 3.93 15.50 -3.61
N SER A 163 4.98 15.07 -4.30
CA SER A 163 6.32 15.66 -4.20
C SER A 163 6.62 16.41 -5.49
N VAL A 164 6.90 17.70 -5.36
CA VAL A 164 7.14 18.60 -6.50
C VAL A 164 8.53 19.17 -6.40
N ASN A 165 9.23 19.26 -7.53
CA ASN A 165 10.63 19.66 -7.61
C ASN A 165 10.79 20.76 -8.66
N TRP A 166 11.21 21.94 -8.22
CA TRP A 166 11.31 23.13 -9.08
C TRP A 166 12.59 23.90 -8.85
N GLY A 167 13.36 24.12 -9.91
CA GLY A 167 14.55 24.97 -9.91
C GLY A 167 14.28 26.33 -10.56
N GLY A 168 14.91 27.38 -10.04
CA GLY A 168 14.80 28.75 -10.53
C GLY A 168 15.70 29.02 -11.73
N GLY A 169 15.32 29.97 -12.58
CA GLY A 169 16.11 30.44 -13.72
C GLY A 169 17.35 31.27 -13.34
N TYR A 170 17.96 31.94 -14.31
CA TYR A 170 19.02 32.92 -14.04
C TYR A 170 18.46 34.27 -13.57
N ALA A 171 19.03 34.81 -12.48
CA ALA A 171 18.73 36.15 -11.97
C ALA A 171 19.23 37.25 -12.93
N THR A 172 18.57 38.42 -12.93
CA THR A 172 18.98 39.59 -13.72
C THR A 172 20.31 40.16 -13.24
N ASP A 173 20.97 40.92 -14.12
CA ASP A 173 22.19 41.68 -13.79
C ASP A 173 21.78 43.08 -13.32
N SER A 174 21.90 43.35 -12.01
CA SER A 174 21.63 44.69 -11.46
C SER A 174 22.91 45.51 -11.23
N GLY A 175 24.09 44.98 -11.60
CA GLY A 175 25.38 45.66 -11.52
C GLY A 175 26.49 44.87 -10.82
N SER A 176 27.31 45.58 -10.04
CA SER A 176 28.55 45.07 -9.42
C SER A 176 28.35 44.40 -8.05
N GLY A 177 27.12 44.35 -7.53
CA GLY A 177 26.77 43.73 -6.25
C GLY A 177 26.45 42.22 -6.36
N ILE A 178 26.03 41.63 -5.25
CA ILE A 178 25.43 40.29 -5.25
C ILE A 178 23.92 40.46 -5.44
N ASP A 179 23.36 39.80 -6.44
CA ASP A 179 21.94 39.77 -6.72
C ASP A 179 21.36 38.45 -6.19
N VAL A 180 20.26 38.51 -5.46
CA VAL A 180 19.47 37.32 -5.07
C VAL A 180 18.03 37.57 -5.46
N ALA A 181 17.45 36.67 -6.23
CA ALA A 181 16.09 36.75 -6.71
C ALA A 181 15.29 35.51 -6.29
N VAL A 182 14.01 35.70 -5.97
CA VAL A 182 13.08 34.63 -5.62
C VAL A 182 12.03 34.52 -6.71
N MET A 183 11.82 33.31 -7.22
CA MET A 183 10.75 32.94 -8.12
C MET A 183 9.70 32.18 -7.31
N SER A 184 8.42 32.44 -7.57
CA SER A 184 7.33 31.80 -6.85
C SER A 184 6.25 31.31 -7.80
N GLY A 185 5.51 30.31 -7.37
CA GLY A 185 4.41 29.74 -8.14
C GLY A 185 3.56 28.82 -7.29
N ILE A 186 2.52 28.28 -7.91
CA ILE A 186 1.57 27.39 -7.25
C ILE A 186 1.46 26.12 -8.09
N PHE A 187 1.79 24.99 -7.49
CA PHE A 187 1.37 23.70 -8.04
C PHE A 187 -0.09 23.48 -7.68
N ARG A 188 -0.84 22.96 -8.63
CA ARG A 188 -2.21 22.49 -8.43
C ARG A 188 -2.25 21.00 -8.71
N PHE A 189 -2.46 20.25 -7.65
CA PHE A 189 -2.81 18.84 -7.72
C PHE A 189 -4.32 18.71 -7.65
N THR A 190 -4.93 18.26 -8.75
CA THR A 190 -6.37 17.99 -8.81
C THR A 190 -6.56 16.49 -8.71
N VAL A 191 -7.33 16.03 -7.73
CA VAL A 191 -7.74 14.62 -7.62
C VAL A 191 -9.25 14.57 -7.45
N ASP A 192 -9.92 13.80 -8.31
CA ASP A 192 -11.39 13.64 -8.25
C ASP A 192 -12.13 14.98 -8.30
N GLY A 193 -11.64 15.90 -9.15
CA GLY A 193 -12.19 17.24 -9.33
C GLY A 193 -11.92 18.23 -8.19
N VAL A 194 -11.16 17.84 -7.15
CA VAL A 194 -10.82 18.71 -6.02
C VAL A 194 -9.37 19.16 -6.12
N ASP A 195 -9.17 20.47 -6.08
CA ASP A 195 -7.85 21.09 -6.14
C ASP A 195 -7.17 21.15 -4.77
N LYS A 196 -5.87 20.83 -4.77
CA LYS A 196 -4.94 21.06 -3.68
C LYS A 196 -3.80 21.93 -4.22
N LEU A 197 -3.69 23.12 -3.64
CA LEU A 197 -2.69 24.11 -4.00
C LEU A 197 -1.45 23.93 -3.12
N ILE A 198 -0.29 23.89 -3.76
CA ILE A 198 1.01 23.74 -3.09
C ILE A 198 1.84 24.96 -3.53
N PRO A 199 1.88 26.03 -2.73
CA PRO A 199 2.77 27.15 -2.98
C PRO A 199 4.22 26.67 -2.96
N ALA A 200 4.99 27.09 -3.97
CA ALA A 200 6.40 26.77 -4.09
C ALA A 200 7.18 28.05 -4.40
N HIS A 201 8.44 28.04 -3.99
CA HIS A 201 9.41 29.06 -4.34
C HIS A 201 10.74 28.39 -4.67
N THR A 202 11.62 29.15 -5.31
CA THR A 202 13.01 28.82 -5.60
C THR A 202 13.79 30.11 -5.72
N TRP A 203 15.10 30.08 -5.52
CA TRP A 203 15.94 31.27 -5.48
C TRP A 203 17.19 31.10 -6.32
N SER A 204 17.62 32.17 -6.97
CA SER A 204 18.85 32.19 -7.76
C SER A 204 19.70 33.36 -7.35
N GLY A 205 21.02 33.15 -7.36
CA GLY A 205 22.01 34.13 -6.95
C GLY A 205 22.96 34.51 -8.09
N ARG A 206 23.48 35.73 -8.06
CA ARG A 206 24.54 36.16 -8.98
C ARG A 206 25.57 36.95 -8.20
N HIS A 207 26.85 36.69 -8.47
CA HIS A 207 27.94 37.51 -7.95
C HIS A 207 28.32 38.59 -8.98
N GLY A 208 28.44 39.83 -8.52
CA GLY A 208 28.91 40.95 -9.33
C GLY A 208 30.32 40.71 -9.84
N GLY A 209 30.46 40.50 -11.14
CA GLY A 209 31.74 40.19 -11.79
C GLY A 209 31.82 38.85 -12.52
N GLY A 210 30.77 38.02 -12.53
CA GLY A 210 30.65 36.99 -13.58
C GLY A 210 29.75 35.80 -13.31
N THR A 211 29.88 35.15 -12.14
CA THR A 211 29.23 33.85 -11.94
C THR A 211 27.76 33.98 -11.57
N LYS A 212 26.91 33.29 -12.33
CA LYS A 212 25.49 33.12 -12.01
C LYS A 212 25.27 31.73 -11.42
N TYR A 213 24.49 31.66 -10.35
CA TYR A 213 24.07 30.46 -9.66
C TYR A 213 22.56 30.36 -9.78
N TYR A 214 22.09 29.28 -10.40
CA TYR A 214 20.68 28.97 -10.43
C TYR A 214 20.43 27.77 -9.53
N ASP A 215 19.26 27.74 -8.90
CA ASP A 215 18.88 26.59 -8.11
C ASP A 215 18.46 25.42 -9.01
N ILE A 216 18.99 24.26 -8.66
CA ILE A 216 18.84 23.03 -9.46
C ILE A 216 17.48 22.39 -9.15
N TRP A 217 17.06 22.42 -7.89
CA TRP A 217 15.73 22.04 -7.46
C TRP A 217 15.47 22.45 -6.01
N GLU A 218 14.27 22.94 -5.75
CA GLU A 218 13.66 23.05 -4.43
C GLU A 218 12.47 22.09 -4.37
N GLN A 219 12.45 21.21 -3.37
CA GLN A 219 11.35 20.28 -3.18
C GLN A 219 10.31 20.83 -2.21
N SER A 220 9.06 20.70 -2.62
CA SER A 220 7.91 20.84 -1.74
C SER A 220 7.10 19.54 -1.72
N THR A 221 6.48 19.23 -0.58
CA THR A 221 5.68 18.01 -0.45
C THR A 221 4.41 18.29 0.31
N VAL A 222 3.30 17.73 -0.16
CA VAL A 222 2.03 17.69 0.57
C VAL A 222 1.56 16.25 0.69
N VAL A 223 0.98 15.95 1.85
CA VAL A 223 0.33 14.66 2.13
C VAL A 223 -1.17 14.90 2.27
N ILE A 224 -1.96 14.12 1.55
CA ILE A 224 -3.42 14.15 1.55
C ILE A 224 -3.90 12.76 1.98
N TYR A 225 -4.77 12.71 2.99
CA TYR A 225 -5.47 11.49 3.34
C TYR A 225 -6.84 11.50 2.67
N LYS A 226 -7.18 10.44 1.94
CA LYS A 226 -8.47 10.32 1.26
C LYS A 226 -8.96 8.88 1.31
N ASP A 227 -10.22 8.71 1.68
CA ASP A 227 -10.90 7.42 1.60
C ASP A 227 -11.20 7.13 0.13
N LEU A 228 -10.71 6.00 -0.33
CA LEU A 228 -10.93 5.51 -1.69
C LEU A 228 -11.67 4.18 -1.67
N VAL A 229 -12.34 3.87 -2.76
CA VAL A 229 -13.13 2.66 -2.92
C VAL A 229 -12.42 1.67 -3.84
N ALA A 230 -12.33 0.40 -3.43
CA ALA A 230 -11.74 -0.67 -4.23
C ALA A 230 -12.34 -0.71 -5.65
N ASN A 231 -11.47 -0.88 -6.64
CA ASN A 231 -11.81 -0.98 -8.07
C ASN A 231 -12.52 0.26 -8.65
N THR A 232 -12.58 1.38 -7.91
CA THR A 232 -13.13 2.64 -8.42
C THR A 232 -11.99 3.50 -8.98
N PRO A 233 -12.00 3.87 -10.26
CA PRO A 233 -10.94 4.69 -10.83
C PRO A 233 -11.03 6.15 -10.34
N TYR A 234 -9.92 6.68 -9.81
CA TYR A 234 -9.79 8.09 -9.42
C TYR A 234 -8.83 8.79 -10.38
N SER A 235 -9.33 9.82 -11.07
CA SER A 235 -8.51 10.64 -11.96
C SER A 235 -7.77 11.73 -11.20
N PHE A 236 -6.55 12.04 -11.64
CA PHE A 236 -5.76 13.15 -11.12
C PHE A 236 -4.88 13.81 -12.17
N SER A 237 -4.53 15.07 -11.92
CA SER A 237 -3.59 15.86 -12.71
C SER A 237 -2.72 16.73 -11.81
N LEU A 238 -1.48 16.98 -12.23
CA LEU A 238 -0.58 17.96 -11.64
C LEU A 238 -0.27 19.05 -12.68
N SER A 239 -0.39 20.30 -12.27
CA SER A 239 -0.06 21.47 -13.08
C SER A 239 0.65 22.52 -12.24
N PHE A 240 1.33 23.47 -12.88
CA PHE A 240 2.08 24.53 -12.20
C PHE A 240 1.85 25.89 -12.87
N ASP A 241 1.60 26.91 -12.06
CA ASP A 241 1.48 28.30 -12.51
C ASP A 241 2.56 29.15 -11.83
N GLN A 242 3.42 29.79 -12.64
CA GLN A 242 4.50 30.63 -12.15
C GLN A 242 4.02 32.08 -12.03
N THR A 243 4.25 32.71 -10.88
CA THR A 243 4.04 34.15 -10.72
C THR A 243 5.15 34.95 -11.41
N VAL A 244 4.86 36.20 -11.77
CA VAL A 244 5.84 37.11 -12.40
C VAL A 244 7.11 37.20 -11.55
N ALA A 245 8.28 36.98 -12.16
CA ALA A 245 9.55 36.85 -11.47
C ALA A 245 10.53 37.96 -11.88
N ASP A 246 10.25 39.21 -11.49
CA ASP A 246 10.96 40.41 -11.96
C ASP A 246 12.48 40.41 -11.67
N GLY A 247 12.94 39.66 -10.68
CA GLY A 247 14.37 39.47 -10.39
C GLY A 247 15.10 38.51 -11.33
N PHE A 248 14.41 37.93 -12.32
CA PHE A 248 14.96 36.95 -13.26
C PHE A 248 15.02 37.50 -14.68
N GLU A 249 15.94 36.97 -15.50
CA GLU A 249 16.05 37.39 -16.90
C GLU A 249 14.70 37.28 -17.62
N ASN A 250 14.30 38.33 -18.33
CA ASN A 250 12.99 38.43 -18.98
C ASN A 250 11.80 38.16 -18.03
N SER A 251 11.92 38.56 -16.76
CA SER A 251 10.95 38.30 -15.68
C SER A 251 10.58 36.81 -15.51
N GLY A 252 11.49 35.91 -15.89
CA GLY A 252 11.25 34.47 -15.86
C GLY A 252 10.32 33.94 -16.95
N ASN A 253 10.06 34.74 -17.99
CA ASN A 253 9.09 34.40 -19.03
C ASN A 253 9.70 33.73 -20.27
N SER A 254 11.02 33.87 -20.48
CA SER A 254 11.69 33.29 -21.65
C SER A 254 13.21 33.11 -21.46
N GLY A 255 13.78 32.20 -22.25
CA GLY A 255 15.21 31.97 -22.33
C GLY A 255 15.82 31.43 -21.03
N ASN A 256 16.87 32.10 -20.56
CA ASN A 256 17.64 31.67 -19.40
C ASN A 256 16.97 32.01 -18.07
N GLY A 257 16.03 32.96 -18.03
CA GLY A 257 15.31 33.28 -16.81
C GLY A 257 14.19 32.30 -16.45
N MET A 258 13.77 31.42 -17.36
CA MET A 258 12.72 30.42 -17.07
C MET A 258 13.22 29.39 -16.07
N GLY A 259 12.38 28.99 -15.11
CA GLY A 259 12.68 27.88 -14.21
C GLY A 259 12.64 26.52 -14.92
N TRP A 260 12.93 25.47 -14.14
CA TRP A 260 13.02 24.08 -14.58
C TRP A 260 12.23 23.17 -13.64
N LEU A 261 11.23 22.47 -14.17
CA LEU A 261 10.47 21.45 -13.47
C LEU A 261 10.89 20.06 -13.91
N GLY A 262 11.26 19.22 -12.94
CA GLY A 262 11.75 17.89 -13.25
C GLY A 262 13.04 17.90 -14.07
N GLY A 263 13.96 18.84 -13.82
CA GLY A 263 15.28 18.79 -14.46
C GLY A 263 16.06 17.57 -14.00
N ASP A 264 16.45 17.59 -12.73
CA ASP A 264 17.23 16.51 -12.11
C ASP A 264 16.34 15.52 -11.35
N ILE A 265 15.39 16.03 -10.56
CA ILE A 265 14.46 15.22 -9.78
C ILE A 265 13.04 15.42 -10.32
N PRO A 266 12.37 14.39 -10.87
CA PRO A 266 11.00 14.50 -11.37
C PRO A 266 10.01 14.78 -10.24
N CYS A 267 8.92 15.47 -10.54
CA CYS A 267 7.76 15.50 -9.64
C CYS A 267 7.11 14.10 -9.57
N THR A 268 6.48 13.77 -8.44
CA THR A 268 5.83 12.49 -8.22
C THR A 268 4.50 12.62 -7.48
N VAL A 269 3.58 11.71 -7.78
CA VAL A 269 2.35 11.48 -7.02
C VAL A 269 2.33 10.02 -6.61
N GLU A 270 2.34 9.74 -5.31
CA GLU A 270 2.32 8.39 -4.77
C GLU A 270 1.03 8.15 -3.99
N PHE A 271 0.35 7.04 -4.29
CA PHE A 271 -0.79 6.54 -3.53
C PHE A 271 -0.32 5.37 -2.68
N VAL A 272 -0.62 5.36 -1.39
CA VAL A 272 -0.29 4.27 -0.45
C VAL A 272 -1.48 3.95 0.42
N PHE A 273 -1.93 2.70 0.40
CA PHE A 273 -2.98 2.19 1.29
C PHE A 273 -2.48 2.14 2.73
N LEU A 274 -3.32 2.58 3.68
CA LEU A 274 -3.02 2.53 5.11
C LEU A 274 -3.90 1.51 5.85
N ASP A 275 -5.21 1.69 5.81
CA ASP A 275 -6.19 0.91 6.55
C ASP A 275 -7.57 0.84 5.87
#